data_AF-A0AAD6CLU5-F1
#
_entry.id   AF-A0AAD6CLU5-F1
#
_cell.length_a   1.000
_cell.length_b   1.000
_cell.length_c   1.000
_cell.angle_alpha   90.00
_cell.angle_beta   90.00
_cell.angle_gamma   90.00
#
_symmetry.space_group_name_H-M   'P 1'
#
loop_
_entity.id
_entity.type
_entity.pdbx_description
1 polymer ?
#
loop_
_entity_poly.entity_id
_entity_poly.type
_entity_poly.pdbx_seq_one_letter_code
_entity_poly.pdbx_strand_id
1 'polypeptide(L)'
;MTKTSEEILSALSLIRPGSNVECRMLFPLFMAGVGSMTKSHRLTIEYRLNVMETTIGFGCISIAHKILDEIWRKANHGQIVDWEDLMKSKYPGFVFL
;
A
#
# COMPACT_ATOMS: atom_id res chain seq x y z
N MET A 1 -12.76 -1.58 -9.75
CA MET A 1 -11.77 -1.57 -8.65
C MET A 1 -11.64 -0.22 -7.94
N THR A 2 -11.95 0.92 -8.58
CA THR A 2 -11.82 2.27 -7.98
C THR A 2 -12.62 2.47 -6.69
N LYS A 3 -13.87 1.97 -6.65
CA LYS A 3 -14.77 2.13 -5.50
C LYS A 3 -14.21 1.50 -4.20
N THR A 4 -13.56 0.34 -4.31
CA THR A 4 -13.02 -0.38 -3.14
C THR A 4 -11.82 0.33 -2.52
N SER A 5 -10.94 0.92 -3.34
CA SER A 5 -9.82 1.73 -2.83
C SER A 5 -10.29 2.97 -2.08
N GLU A 6 -11.33 3.64 -2.58
CA GLU A 6 -11.94 4.82 -1.94
C GLU A 6 -12.59 4.48 -0.60
N GLU A 7 -13.31 3.36 -0.51
CA GLU A 7 -13.92 2.87 0.73
C GLU A 7 -12.86 2.55 1.79
N ILE A 8 -11.76 1.88 1.39
CA ILE A 8 -10.64 1.59 2.30
C ILE A 8 -9.99 2.88 2.82
N LEU A 9 -9.69 3.83 1.92
CA LEU A 9 -9.11 5.11 2.30
C LEU A 9 -10.05 5.94 3.20
N SER A 10 -11.34 5.88 2.95
CA SER A 10 -12.35 6.54 3.79
C SER A 10 -12.39 5.93 5.19
N ALA A 11 -12.37 4.60 5.30
CA ALA A 11 -12.31 3.93 6.60
C ALA A 11 -11.00 4.24 7.35
N LEU A 12 -9.87 4.26 6.64
CA LEU A 12 -8.56 4.63 7.19
C LEU A 12 -8.53 6.08 7.72
N SER A 13 -9.28 7.00 7.13
CA SER A 13 -9.34 8.40 7.59
C SER A 13 -9.84 8.55 9.02
N LEU A 14 -10.60 7.56 9.51
CA LEU A 14 -11.10 7.50 10.88
C LEU A 14 -10.03 7.07 11.89
N ILE A 15 -8.90 6.52 11.43
CA ILE A 15 -7.79 6.07 12.26
C ILE A 15 -6.70 7.14 12.23
N ARG A 16 -6.37 7.67 13.42
CA ARG A 16 -5.27 8.63 13.59
C ARG A 16 -3.96 8.06 13.01
N PRO A 17 -3.26 8.78 12.12
CA PRO A 17 -1.93 8.37 11.66
C PRO A 17 -0.97 8.16 12.83
N GLY A 18 -0.18 7.07 12.80
CA GLY A 18 0.76 6.67 13.85
C GLY A 18 0.10 5.92 15.01
N SER A 19 -1.19 5.57 14.89
CA SER A 19 -1.84 4.68 15.85
C SER A 19 -1.30 3.27 15.73
N ASN A 20 -1.13 2.56 16.85
CA ASN A 20 -0.72 1.14 16.86
C ASN A 20 -1.68 0.23 16.07
N VAL A 21 -2.93 0.64 15.88
CA VAL A 21 -3.92 -0.11 15.10
C VAL A 21 -3.63 -0.04 13.59
N GLU A 22 -2.90 0.99 13.15
CA GLU A 22 -2.61 1.24 11.74
C GLU A 22 -1.80 0.10 11.09
N CYS A 23 -0.91 -0.55 11.85
CA CYS A 23 -0.18 -1.72 11.37
C CYS A 23 -1.09 -2.87 10.94
N ARG A 24 -2.26 -3.04 11.59
CA ARG A 24 -3.25 -4.07 11.21
C ARG A 24 -3.96 -3.72 9.90
N MET A 25 -3.85 -2.46 9.47
CA MET A 25 -4.41 -1.96 8.22
C MET A 25 -3.41 -2.01 7.08
N LEU A 26 -2.20 -2.54 7.29
CA LEU A 26 -1.17 -2.61 6.24
C LEU A 26 -1.67 -3.33 4.99
N PHE A 27 -2.30 -4.50 5.15
CA PHE A 27 -2.84 -5.23 4.00
C PHE A 27 -4.01 -4.50 3.32
N PRO A 28 -5.06 -4.03 4.03
CA PRO A 28 -6.09 -3.18 3.42
C PRO A 28 -5.51 -1.97 2.67
N LEU A 29 -4.57 -1.25 3.28
CA LEU A 29 -3.92 -0.08 2.67
C LEU A 29 -3.14 -0.46 1.41
N PHE A 30 -2.42 -1.59 1.46
CA PHE A 30 -1.73 -2.14 0.29
C PHE A 30 -2.72 -2.45 -0.84
N MET A 31 -3.83 -3.12 -0.55
CA MET A 31 -4.87 -3.43 -1.54
C MET A 31 -5.51 -2.16 -2.13
N ALA A 32 -5.73 -1.13 -1.31
CA ALA A 32 -6.17 0.18 -1.79
C ALA A 32 -5.14 0.78 -2.77
N GLY A 33 -3.85 0.60 -2.49
CA GLY A 33 -2.73 1.04 -3.33
C GLY A 33 -2.65 0.32 -4.66
N VAL A 34 -2.82 -0.99 -4.67
CA VAL A 34 -2.89 -1.80 -5.90
C VAL A 34 -4.04 -1.32 -6.80
N GLY A 35 -5.22 -1.04 -6.23
CA GLY A 35 -6.38 -0.55 -6.96
C GLY A 35 -6.37 0.94 -7.30
N SER A 36 -5.36 1.70 -6.84
CA SER A 36 -5.33 3.16 -6.93
C SER A 36 -4.87 3.67 -8.30
N MET A 37 -5.76 4.38 -8.98
CA MET A 37 -5.51 4.99 -10.29
C MET A 37 -5.20 6.49 -10.22
N THR A 38 -5.51 7.16 -9.10
CA THR A 38 -5.35 8.61 -8.99
C THR A 38 -4.10 8.96 -8.18
N LYS A 39 -3.43 10.05 -8.56
CA LYS A 39 -2.28 10.56 -7.81
C LYS A 39 -2.63 10.90 -6.36
N SER A 40 -3.82 11.46 -6.12
CA SER A 40 -4.30 11.84 -4.79
C SER A 40 -4.39 10.63 -3.84
N HIS A 41 -4.98 9.52 -4.29
CA HIS A 41 -5.07 8.30 -3.49
C HIS A 41 -3.68 7.72 -3.23
N ARG A 42 -2.79 7.68 -4.23
CA ARG A 42 -1.41 7.19 -4.05
C ARG A 42 -0.63 8.01 -3.03
N LEU A 43 -0.71 9.35 -3.09
CA LEU A 43 -0.09 10.25 -2.10
C LEU A 43 -0.65 10.03 -0.69
N THR A 44 -1.95 9.79 -0.56
CA THR A 44 -2.57 9.45 0.72
C THR A 44 -1.95 8.17 1.27
N ILE A 45 -1.81 7.14 0.44
CA ILE A 45 -1.25 5.85 0.83
C ILE A 45 0.22 5.96 1.23
N GLU A 46 1.02 6.64 0.40
CA GLU A 46 2.44 6.93 0.65
C GLU A 46 2.64 7.65 1.99
N TYR A 47 1.82 8.67 2.27
CA TYR A 47 1.85 9.35 3.56
C TYR A 47 1.61 8.38 4.73
N ARG A 48 0.59 7.51 4.64
CA ARG A 48 0.26 6.55 5.70
C ARG A 48 1.36 5.51 5.89
N LEU A 49 1.97 5.01 4.80
CA LEU A 49 3.09 4.08 4.86
C LEU A 49 4.31 4.73 5.53
N ASN A 50 4.67 5.96 5.14
CA ASN A 50 5.78 6.69 5.76
C ASN A 50 5.57 6.92 7.26
N VAL A 51 4.33 7.24 7.69
CA VAL A 51 4.01 7.36 9.11
C VAL A 51 4.17 6.00 9.82
N MET A 52 3.69 4.90 9.25
CA MET A 52 3.87 3.57 9.85
C MET A 52 5.34 3.13 9.91
N GLU A 53 6.13 3.39 8.86
CA GLU A 53 7.57 3.11 8.85
C GLU A 53 8.30 3.85 9.98
N THR A 54 7.97 5.14 10.17
CA THR A 54 8.63 5.98 11.18
C THR A 54 8.18 5.68 12.61
N THR A 55 6.93 5.27 12.81
CA THR A 55 6.35 5.05 14.15
C THR A 55 6.42 3.61 14.64
N ILE A 56 6.35 2.63 13.73
CA ILE A 56 6.24 1.21 14.08
C ILE A 56 7.51 0.44 13.66
N GLY A 57 8.18 0.85 12.58
CA GLY A 57 9.54 0.40 12.27
C GLY A 57 9.69 -1.04 11.76
N PHE A 58 8.62 -1.69 11.30
CA PHE A 58 8.72 -3.04 10.74
C PHE A 58 9.14 -3.04 9.27
N GLY A 59 10.09 -3.93 8.91
CA GLY A 59 10.58 -4.07 7.53
C GLY A 59 9.50 -4.47 6.51
N CYS A 60 8.39 -5.07 6.95
CA CYS A 60 7.28 -5.42 6.08
C CYS A 60 6.58 -4.19 5.46
N ILE A 61 6.56 -3.06 6.17
CA ILE A 61 5.96 -1.82 5.66
C ILE A 61 6.81 -1.28 4.50
N SER A 62 8.13 -1.27 4.67
CA SER A 62 9.07 -0.85 3.62
C SER A 62 9.00 -1.73 2.37
N ILE A 63 8.82 -3.05 2.54
CA ILE A 63 8.63 -3.95 1.40
C ILE A 63 7.30 -3.64 0.69
N ALA A 64 6.20 -3.50 1.42
CA ALA A 64 4.90 -3.14 0.86
C ALA A 64 4.96 -1.82 0.07
N HIS A 65 5.67 -0.83 0.60
CA HIS A 65 5.89 0.46 -0.04
C HIS A 65 6.64 0.31 -1.38
N LYS A 66 7.76 -0.41 -1.40
CA LYS A 66 8.53 -0.66 -2.63
C LYS A 66 7.74 -1.43 -3.70
N ILE A 67 6.90 -2.37 -3.29
CA ILE A 67 6.03 -3.10 -4.22
C ILE A 67 5.02 -2.13 -4.86
N LEU A 68 4.38 -1.27 -4.07
CA LEU A 68 3.44 -0.26 -4.58
C LEU A 68 4.11 0.74 -5.53
N ASP A 69 5.31 1.22 -5.20
CA ASP A 69 6.08 2.11 -6.07
C ASP A 69 6.34 1.47 -7.44
N GLU A 70 6.70 0.19 -7.46
CA GLU A 70 6.94 -0.51 -8.72
C GLU A 70 5.63 -0.72 -9.51
N ILE A 71 4.54 -1.07 -8.84
CA ILE A 71 3.21 -1.18 -9.47
C ILE A 71 2.80 0.16 -10.09
N TRP A 72 2.88 1.25 -9.32
CA TRP A 72 2.50 2.58 -9.77
C TRP A 72 3.39 3.08 -10.91
N ARG A 73 4.70 2.84 -10.83
CA ARG A 73 5.65 3.16 -11.90
C ARG A 73 5.27 2.43 -13.17
N LYS A 74 5.03 1.12 -13.14
CA LYS A 74 4.65 0.32 -14.31
C LYS A 74 3.27 0.71 -14.85
N ALA A 75 2.29 0.95 -13.98
CA ALA A 75 0.96 1.41 -14.36
C ALA A 75 0.99 2.77 -15.07
N ASN A 76 1.86 3.70 -14.64
CA ASN A 76 2.05 4.98 -15.31
C ASN A 76 2.62 4.84 -16.74
N HIS A 77 3.25 3.71 -17.06
CA HIS A 77 3.72 3.38 -18.41
C HIS A 77 2.69 2.51 -19.19
N GLY A 78 1.45 2.40 -18.70
CA GLY A 78 0.39 1.62 -19.33
C GLY A 78 0.53 0.10 -19.19
N GLN A 79 1.40 -0.38 -18.29
CA GLN A 79 1.58 -1.82 -18.06
C GLN A 79 0.58 -2.33 -17.03
N ILE A 80 0.02 -3.51 -17.28
CA ILE A 80 -0.76 -4.26 -16.30
C ILE A 80 0.22 -5.05 -15.44
N VAL A 81 0.10 -4.93 -14.13
CA VAL A 81 0.98 -5.60 -13.16
C VAL A 81 0.14 -6.53 -12.30
N ASP A 82 0.48 -7.81 -12.33
CA ASP A 82 0.06 -8.74 -11.29
C ASP A 82 0.94 -8.52 -10.07
N TRP A 83 0.35 -8.03 -8.99
CA TRP A 83 1.07 -7.71 -7.75
C TRP A 83 1.54 -8.98 -7.04
N GLU A 84 0.82 -10.10 -7.16
CA GLU A 84 1.22 -11.36 -6.53
C GLU A 84 2.44 -11.94 -7.23
N ASP A 85 2.46 -11.92 -8.56
CA ASP A 85 3.60 -12.37 -9.34
C ASP A 85 4.83 -11.48 -9.10
N LEU A 86 4.65 -10.16 -9.06
CA LEU A 86 5.71 -9.21 -8.72
C LEU A 86 6.27 -9.48 -7.31
N MET A 87 5.40 -9.72 -6.33
CA MET A 87 5.78 -10.02 -4.96
C MET A 87 6.56 -11.33 -4.88
N LYS A 88 6.04 -12.42 -5.49
CA LYS A 88 6.68 -13.75 -5.49
C LYS A 88 8.05 -13.72 -6.18
N SER A 89 8.18 -12.98 -7.28
CA SER A 89 9.41 -12.94 -8.07
C SER A 89 10.51 -12.07 -7.45
N LYS A 90 10.17 -10.91 -6.86
CA LYS A 90 11.16 -9.94 -6.36
C LYS A 90 11.33 -9.92 -4.84
N TYR A 91 10.33 -10.36 -4.10
CA TYR A 91 10.32 -10.34 -2.63
C TYR A 91 9.96 -11.71 -2.06
N PRO A 92 10.75 -12.76 -2.38
CA PRO A 92 10.47 -14.11 -1.92
C PRO A 92 10.45 -14.16 -0.38
N GLY A 93 9.40 -14.78 0.17
CA GLY A 93 9.22 -14.90 1.63
C GLY A 93 8.48 -13.74 2.29
N PHE A 94 8.12 -12.68 1.56
CA PHE A 94 7.22 -11.66 2.07
C PHE A 94 5.77 -12.18 2.09
N VAL A 95 5.13 -12.11 3.26
CA VAL A 95 3.75 -12.50 3.49
C VAL A 95 3.09 -11.44 4.36
N PHE A 96 1.86 -11.04 4.02
CA PHE A 96 1.02 -10.27 4.92
C PHE A 96 0.48 -11.21 6.00
N LEU A 97 0.83 -10.95 7.26
CA LEU A 97 0.34 -11.67 8.44
C LEU A 97 -0.98 -11.08 8.96
#